data_AF-A0A524QZB1-F1
#
_entry.id   AF-A0A524QZB1-F1
#
_cell.length_a   1.000
_cell.length_b   1.000
_cell.length_c   1.000
_cell.angle_alpha   90.00
_cell.angle_beta   90.00
_cell.angle_gamma   90.00
#
_symmetry.space_group_name_H-M   'P 1'
#
loop_
_entity.id
_entity.type
_entity.pdbx_description
1 polymer ?
#
loop_
_entity_poly.entity_id
_entity_poly.type
_entity_poly.pdbx_seq_one_letter_code
_entity_poly.pdbx_strand_id
1 'polypeptide(L)'
;MSGSPLAFDFDFTNLIISGKVSGSYAVENDLYSDWKELVVTNADGIAAGAPPAFVESIAGTLHSGGSIGGNDLGGGQQIAPYFFINNQGGWRFRPAEENGETTLTGNFFPLTPATPFIIPTAGGFTQLVKIVVSPQAIVVTPVGTGLTASESLILKEIHALVAGDAEVSLDDLTVTIYDTTVSPRVILAVYSISADSRIRTRTT
;
A
#
# COMPACT_ATOMS: atom_id res chain seq x y z
N MET A 1 20.33 -25.65 15.98
CA MET A 1 20.53 -25.28 14.57
C MET A 1 21.52 -24.13 14.57
N SER A 2 22.71 -24.33 13.99
CA SER A 2 23.74 -23.28 13.93
C SER A 2 23.30 -22.28 12.88
N GLY A 3 22.73 -21.14 13.30
CA GLY A 3 22.37 -20.04 12.40
C GLY A 3 23.61 -19.60 11.63
N SER A 4 23.46 -19.36 10.32
CA SER A 4 24.50 -18.71 9.55
C SER A 4 24.84 -17.36 10.20
N PRO A 5 26.10 -16.92 10.19
CA PRO A 5 26.44 -15.61 10.73
C PRO A 5 25.66 -14.53 9.98
N LEU A 6 24.87 -13.73 10.71
CA LEU A 6 24.11 -12.60 10.17
C LEU A 6 25.05 -11.66 9.42
N ALA A 7 24.67 -11.24 8.22
CA ALA A 7 25.40 -10.30 7.39
C ALA A 7 25.24 -8.84 7.86
N PHE A 8 24.14 -8.56 8.57
CA PHE A 8 23.82 -7.24 9.10
C PHE A 8 23.72 -7.22 10.63
N ASP A 9 24.09 -6.09 11.21
CA ASP A 9 23.83 -5.77 12.61
C ASP A 9 22.65 -4.81 12.72
N PHE A 10 21.76 -5.06 13.70
CA PHE A 10 20.59 -4.26 13.97
C PHE A 10 20.70 -3.60 15.34
N ASP A 11 21.00 -2.30 15.33
CA ASP A 11 20.99 -1.47 16.52
C ASP A 11 19.57 -0.96 16.76
N PHE A 12 18.83 -1.65 17.60
CA PHE A 12 17.46 -1.29 17.96
C PHE A 12 17.35 -0.07 18.88
N THR A 13 18.46 0.41 19.45
CA THR A 13 18.49 1.61 20.29
C THR A 13 18.61 2.85 19.42
N ASN A 14 19.56 2.85 18.48
CA ASN A 14 19.77 3.97 17.56
C ASN A 14 18.97 3.84 16.26
N LEU A 15 18.29 2.71 16.06
CA LEU A 15 17.52 2.37 14.86
C LEU A 15 18.38 2.36 13.61
N ILE A 16 19.49 1.63 13.66
CA ILE A 16 20.46 1.56 12.56
C ILE A 16 20.71 0.12 12.16
N ILE A 17 20.56 -0.15 10.87
CA ILE A 17 20.99 -1.38 10.22
C ILE A 17 22.38 -1.12 9.66
N SER A 18 23.38 -1.90 10.07
CA SER A 18 24.76 -1.75 9.58
C SER A 18 25.21 -3.00 8.84
N GLY A 19 25.79 -2.83 7.65
CA GLY A 19 26.50 -3.93 6.98
C GLY A 19 27.77 -4.28 7.75
N LYS A 20 28.07 -5.57 7.93
CA LYS A 20 29.30 -5.98 8.65
C LYS A 20 30.56 -5.84 7.79
N VAL A 21 30.43 -6.12 6.50
CA VAL A 21 31.51 -6.04 5.52
C VAL A 21 30.95 -5.47 4.21
N SER A 22 31.83 -5.01 3.33
CA SER A 22 31.47 -4.59 1.99
C SER A 22 31.19 -5.82 1.14
N GLY A 23 30.23 -5.73 0.23
CA GLY A 23 29.85 -6.87 -0.58
C GLY A 23 28.55 -6.65 -1.34
N SER A 24 28.09 -7.75 -1.95
CA SER A 24 26.80 -7.80 -2.62
C SER A 24 25.84 -8.65 -1.78
N TYR A 25 24.68 -8.07 -1.47
CA TYR A 25 23.67 -8.68 -0.61
C TYR A 25 22.32 -8.67 -1.33
N ALA A 26 21.62 -9.78 -1.24
CA ALA A 26 20.22 -9.88 -1.60
C ALA A 26 19.37 -9.34 -0.44
N VAL A 27 18.52 -8.36 -0.72
CA VAL A 27 17.69 -7.71 0.31
C VAL A 27 16.76 -8.72 0.99
N GLU A 28 16.23 -9.68 0.24
CA GLU A 28 15.35 -10.72 0.76
C GLU A 28 16.09 -11.73 1.65
N ASN A 29 17.17 -12.32 1.12
CA ASN A 29 17.83 -13.48 1.72
C ASN A 29 18.85 -13.12 2.79
N ASP A 30 19.47 -11.95 2.68
CA ASP A 30 20.48 -11.50 3.64
C ASP A 30 19.86 -10.50 4.60
N LEU A 31 19.43 -9.34 4.10
CA LEU A 31 19.01 -8.23 4.96
C LEU A 31 17.67 -8.48 5.69
N TYR A 32 16.61 -8.80 4.96
CA TYR A 32 15.28 -9.03 5.52
C TYR A 32 15.20 -10.36 6.27
N SER A 33 15.92 -11.39 5.81
CA SER A 33 16.02 -12.66 6.54
C SER A 33 16.73 -12.48 7.88
N ASP A 34 17.85 -11.77 7.94
CA ASP A 34 18.55 -11.47 9.20
C ASP A 34 17.64 -10.74 10.19
N TRP A 35 16.87 -9.75 9.70
CA TRP A 35 15.87 -9.06 10.52
C TRP A 35 14.80 -10.02 11.06
N LYS A 36 14.23 -10.88 10.21
CA LYS A 36 13.22 -11.86 10.63
C LYS A 36 13.77 -12.83 11.66
N GLU A 37 15.00 -13.31 11.46
CA GLU A 37 15.66 -14.19 12.43
C GLU A 37 15.75 -13.48 13.78
N LEU A 38 16.23 -12.24 13.83
CA LEU A 38 16.32 -11.45 15.06
C LEU A 38 14.96 -11.16 15.72
N VAL A 39 13.91 -10.93 14.92
CA VAL A 39 12.54 -10.76 15.41
C VAL A 39 12.04 -12.04 16.08
N VAL A 40 12.34 -13.21 15.50
CA VAL A 40 11.91 -14.51 16.00
C VAL A 40 12.74 -14.96 17.20
N THR A 41 14.06 -14.75 17.18
CA THR A 41 14.98 -15.17 18.24
C THR A 41 14.98 -14.22 19.44
N ASN A 42 14.34 -13.05 19.31
CA ASN A 42 14.08 -12.11 20.40
C ASN A 42 15.36 -11.57 21.06
N ALA A 43 16.36 -11.21 20.25
CA ALA A 43 17.59 -10.58 20.74
C ALA A 43 17.36 -9.07 20.96
N ASP A 44 16.86 -8.74 22.16
CA ASP A 44 16.93 -7.43 22.83
C ASP A 44 16.15 -6.22 22.27
N GLY A 45 15.83 -6.18 20.98
CA GLY A 45 15.32 -4.95 20.34
C GLY A 45 13.82 -4.71 20.32
N ILE A 46 13.05 -5.69 19.86
CA ILE A 46 11.58 -5.58 19.72
C ILE A 46 10.89 -5.68 21.08
N ALA A 47 11.48 -6.43 22.02
CA ALA A 47 11.02 -6.50 23.41
C ALA A 47 11.11 -5.14 24.15
N ALA A 48 11.96 -4.22 23.70
CA ALA A 48 12.14 -2.89 24.27
C ALA A 48 11.19 -1.81 23.69
N GLY A 49 10.25 -2.20 22.81
CA GLY A 49 9.29 -1.27 22.19
C GLY A 49 9.82 -0.49 20.98
N ALA A 50 10.97 -0.91 20.42
CA ALA A 50 11.48 -0.34 19.18
C ALA A 50 10.51 -0.60 18.01
N PRO A 51 10.30 0.38 17.11
CA PRO A 51 9.47 0.16 15.94
C PRO A 51 10.10 -0.88 15.01
N PRO A 52 9.32 -1.65 14.24
CA PRO A 52 9.85 -2.61 13.28
C PRO A 52 10.70 -1.91 12.21
N ALA A 53 11.83 -2.51 11.85
CA ALA A 53 12.74 -2.00 10.82
C ALA A 53 12.13 -2.08 9.42
N PHE A 54 11.32 -3.12 9.17
CA PHE A 54 10.59 -3.33 7.93
C PHE A 54 9.08 -3.33 8.16
N VAL A 55 8.35 -2.59 7.33
CA VAL A 55 6.89 -2.44 7.45
C VAL A 55 6.20 -2.63 6.11
N GLU A 56 5.00 -3.21 6.12
CA GLU A 56 4.13 -3.23 4.94
C GLU A 56 3.25 -1.98 4.99
N SER A 57 3.22 -1.24 3.87
CA SER A 57 2.27 -0.14 3.68
C SER A 57 1.17 -0.60 2.73
N ILE A 58 0.08 -1.13 3.29
CA ILE A 58 -1.18 -1.31 2.57
C ILE A 58 -2.09 -0.17 3.00
N ALA A 59 -2.44 0.71 2.06
CA ALA A 59 -3.44 1.76 2.22
C ALA A 59 -3.33 2.59 3.52
N GLY A 60 -2.13 3.10 3.84
CA GLY A 60 -1.92 4.03 4.95
C GLY A 60 -1.95 3.40 6.35
N THR A 61 -2.04 2.06 6.46
CA THR A 61 -1.92 1.36 7.74
C THR A 61 -0.58 0.65 7.83
N LEU A 62 0.25 1.05 8.80
CA LEU A 62 1.53 0.42 9.11
C LEU A 62 1.30 -0.99 9.67
N HIS A 63 1.65 -2.02 8.91
CA HIS A 63 1.66 -3.40 9.39
C HIS A 63 3.11 -3.88 9.59
N SER A 64 3.37 -4.60 10.68
CA SER A 64 4.64 -5.28 10.91
C SER A 64 4.73 -6.53 10.02
N GLY A 65 5.51 -6.46 8.94
CA GLY A 65 5.65 -7.57 7.98
C GLY A 65 6.54 -7.30 6.75
N GLY A 66 7.12 -6.10 6.63
CA GLY A 66 7.54 -5.39 5.41
C GLY A 66 8.03 -6.09 4.14
N SER A 67 7.26 -7.02 3.56
CA SER A 67 7.36 -7.35 2.14
C SER A 67 6.00 -7.24 1.46
N ILE A 68 5.87 -6.35 0.46
CA ILE A 68 4.71 -6.34 -0.43
C ILE A 68 5.12 -7.08 -1.71
N GLY A 69 4.55 -8.24 -2.00
CA GLY A 69 4.92 -9.07 -3.16
C GLY A 69 5.52 -10.42 -2.75
N GLY A 70 5.63 -11.34 -3.72
CA GLY A 70 5.80 -12.78 -3.50
C GLY A 70 4.56 -13.61 -3.84
N ASN A 71 3.44 -12.95 -4.19
CA ASN A 71 2.22 -13.63 -4.63
C ASN A 71 2.46 -14.37 -5.95
N ASP A 72 2.09 -15.64 -5.96
CA ASP A 72 2.06 -16.47 -7.16
C ASP A 72 1.04 -15.90 -8.15
N LEU A 73 1.49 -15.63 -9.37
CA LEU A 73 0.66 -15.19 -10.50
C LEU A 73 0.10 -16.39 -11.29
N GLY A 74 0.47 -17.61 -10.91
CA GLY A 74 0.26 -18.82 -11.69
C GLY A 74 1.40 -19.04 -12.70
N GLY A 75 1.60 -20.29 -13.11
CA GLY A 75 2.60 -20.64 -14.13
C GLY A 75 4.07 -20.53 -13.68
N GLY A 76 4.33 -20.54 -12.37
CA GLY A 76 5.69 -20.42 -11.81
C GLY A 76 6.23 -18.99 -11.82
N GLN A 77 5.36 -18.00 -11.99
CA GLN A 77 5.72 -16.58 -11.94
C GLN A 77 5.30 -15.99 -10.60
N GLN A 78 6.19 -15.24 -9.96
CA GLN A 78 5.92 -14.54 -8.72
C GLN A 78 6.19 -13.05 -8.89
N ILE A 79 5.38 -12.21 -8.24
CA ILE A 79 5.68 -10.78 -8.12
C ILE A 79 6.96 -10.63 -7.30
N ALA A 80 7.95 -9.89 -7.80
CA ALA A 80 9.16 -9.59 -7.04
C ALA A 80 8.78 -8.85 -5.73
N PRO A 81 9.27 -9.31 -4.56
CA PRO A 81 8.93 -8.69 -3.28
C PRO A 81 9.54 -7.29 -3.16
N TYR A 82 8.79 -6.36 -2.58
CA TYR A 82 9.22 -5.00 -2.23
C TYR A 82 9.44 -4.88 -0.73
N PHE A 83 10.60 -4.39 -0.34
CA PHE A 83 11.01 -4.26 1.06
C PHE A 83 11.10 -2.79 1.45
N PHE A 84 10.30 -2.38 2.44
CA PHE A 84 10.24 -0.99 2.88
C PHE A 84 10.88 -0.81 4.26
N ILE A 85 11.95 -0.02 4.33
CA ILE A 85 12.54 0.39 5.61
C ILE A 85 11.67 1.45 6.28
N ASN A 86 11.40 1.28 7.57
CA ASN A 86 10.62 2.20 8.39
C ASN A 86 11.41 3.45 8.79
N ASN A 87 11.82 4.23 7.79
CA ASN A 87 12.56 5.46 7.99
C ASN A 87 11.71 6.56 8.66
N GLN A 88 10.38 6.49 8.58
CA GLN A 88 9.48 7.30 9.41
C GLN A 88 9.63 6.99 10.90
N GLY A 89 9.74 5.70 11.24
CA GLY A 89 9.99 5.22 12.59
C GLY A 89 11.43 5.45 13.07
N GLY A 90 12.31 6.01 12.23
CA GLY A 90 13.69 6.36 12.58
C GLY A 90 14.75 5.42 12.01
N TRP A 91 14.37 4.30 11.39
CA TRP A 91 15.34 3.34 10.88
C TRP A 91 16.19 3.89 9.73
N ARG A 92 17.49 3.65 9.81
CA ARG A 92 18.47 4.03 8.78
C ARG A 92 19.38 2.84 8.42
N PHE A 93 19.87 2.85 7.20
CA PHE A 93 20.88 1.95 6.68
C PHE A 93 22.25 2.64 6.68
N ARG A 94 23.23 1.97 7.27
CA ARG A 94 24.65 2.36 7.25
C ARG A 94 25.45 1.26 6.53
N PRO A 95 26.32 1.60 5.57
CA PRO A 95 27.21 0.63 4.94
C PRO A 95 28.29 0.17 5.93
N ALA A 96 29.09 -0.82 5.54
CA ALA A 96 30.17 -1.32 6.37
C ALA A 96 31.24 -0.26 6.68
N GLU A 97 31.81 -0.34 7.89
CA GLU A 97 32.87 0.56 8.39
C GLU A 97 34.24 0.21 7.80
N GLU A 98 34.33 0.22 6.48
CA GLU A 98 35.56 0.01 5.72
C GLU A 98 35.50 0.74 4.36
N ASN A 99 36.60 0.80 3.62
CA ASN A 99 36.57 1.37 2.27
C ASN A 99 36.09 0.33 1.26
N GLY A 100 35.11 0.67 0.42
CA GLY A 100 34.59 -0.30 -0.54
C GLY A 100 33.24 0.05 -1.14
N GLU A 101 32.52 -1.00 -1.50
CA GLU A 101 31.22 -0.92 -2.14
C GLU A 101 30.25 -1.90 -1.49
N THR A 102 29.05 -1.42 -1.18
CA THR A 102 27.94 -2.24 -0.73
C THR A 102 26.84 -2.20 -1.78
N THR A 103 26.55 -3.35 -2.38
CA THR A 103 25.45 -3.51 -3.36
C THR A 103 24.29 -4.24 -2.71
N LEU A 104 23.12 -3.59 -2.66
CA LEU A 104 21.86 -4.18 -2.21
C LEU A 104 21.01 -4.51 -3.43
N THR A 105 20.81 -5.80 -3.69
CA THR A 105 19.99 -6.30 -4.81
C THR A 105 18.62 -6.71 -4.32
N GLY A 106 17.58 -6.13 -4.89
CA GLY A 106 16.20 -6.29 -4.45
C GLY A 106 15.53 -4.94 -4.28
N ASN A 107 14.20 -4.93 -4.34
CA ASN A 107 13.37 -3.73 -4.30
C ASN A 107 13.37 -3.08 -2.90
N PHE A 108 14.49 -2.47 -2.50
CA PHE A 108 14.70 -1.84 -1.21
C PHE A 108 14.40 -0.34 -1.25
N PHE A 109 13.35 0.08 -0.53
CA PHE A 109 12.83 1.43 -0.60
C PHE A 109 12.60 2.04 0.78
N PRO A 110 12.73 3.37 0.93
CA PRO A 110 12.22 4.05 2.11
C PRO A 110 10.70 4.01 2.16
N LEU A 111 10.12 3.85 3.36
CA LEU A 111 8.69 4.03 3.56
C LEU A 111 8.24 5.47 3.23
N THR A 112 8.99 6.46 3.71
CA THR A 112 8.73 7.88 3.49
C THR A 112 9.79 8.44 2.54
N PRO A 113 9.46 8.73 1.27
CA PRO A 113 10.45 9.12 0.26
C PRO A 113 11.24 10.39 0.59
N ALA A 114 10.62 11.33 1.32
CA ALA A 114 11.24 12.60 1.68
C ALA A 114 12.28 12.48 2.83
N THR A 115 12.32 11.35 3.52
CA THR A 115 13.22 11.13 4.66
C THR A 115 14.42 10.29 4.21
N PRO A 116 15.66 10.80 4.32
CA PRO A 116 16.84 10.01 4.00
C PRO A 116 16.85 8.73 4.83
N PHE A 117 17.09 7.58 4.19
CA PHE A 117 17.22 6.31 4.89
C PHE A 117 18.64 5.76 4.87
N ILE A 118 19.51 6.22 3.97
CA ILE A 118 20.94 5.87 3.96
C ILE A 118 21.71 6.97 4.68
N ILE A 119 22.61 6.56 5.57
CA ILE A 119 23.52 7.46 6.31
C ILE A 119 24.98 7.09 6.02
N PRO A 120 25.94 8.03 6.16
CA PRO A 120 27.36 7.73 5.97
C PRO A 120 27.90 6.78 7.06
N THR A 121 29.07 6.23 6.80
CA THR A 121 29.87 5.52 7.82
C THR A 121 30.12 6.42 9.03
N ALA A 122 30.23 5.83 10.21
CA ALA A 122 30.59 6.55 11.43
C ALA A 122 32.07 6.96 11.42
N GLY A 123 32.93 6.13 10.83
CA GLY A 123 34.35 6.41 10.63
C GLY A 123 34.65 7.20 9.34
N GLY A 124 35.93 7.54 9.16
CA GLY A 124 36.47 8.22 7.96
C GLY A 124 36.63 7.29 6.75
N PHE A 125 35.65 6.44 6.48
CA PHE A 125 35.67 5.48 5.40
C PHE A 125 34.92 6.01 4.16
N THR A 126 35.31 5.50 2.99
CA THR A 126 34.67 5.81 1.72
C THR A 126 33.91 4.58 1.21
N GLN A 127 32.59 4.68 1.18
CA GLN A 127 31.68 3.63 0.73
C GLN A 127 30.83 4.11 -0.43
N LEU A 128 30.75 3.28 -1.46
CA LEU A 128 29.73 3.40 -2.49
C LEU A 128 28.56 2.47 -2.16
N VAL A 129 27.37 3.03 -1.98
CA VAL A 129 26.14 2.23 -1.80
C VAL A 129 25.39 2.17 -3.12
N LYS A 130 25.24 0.96 -3.67
CA LYS A 130 24.43 0.70 -4.86
C LYS A 130 23.16 -0.01 -4.46
N ILE A 131 22.03 0.49 -4.94
CA ILE A 131 20.74 -0.21 -4.84
C ILE A 131 20.37 -0.67 -6.25
N VAL A 132 20.22 -1.97 -6.42
CA VAL A 132 19.84 -2.61 -7.66
C VAL A 132 18.40 -3.08 -7.52
N VAL A 133 17.49 -2.33 -8.13
CA VAL A 133 16.05 -2.64 -8.18
C VAL A 133 15.72 -3.45 -9.42
N SER A 134 14.76 -4.37 -9.31
CA SER A 134 14.26 -5.12 -10.47
C SER A 134 13.23 -4.25 -11.22
N PRO A 135 13.37 -4.03 -12.54
CA PRO A 135 12.43 -3.20 -13.32
C PRO A 135 11.11 -3.91 -13.62
N GLN A 136 10.74 -4.99 -12.92
CA GLN A 136 9.45 -5.65 -13.12
C GLN A 136 8.31 -4.72 -12.70
N ALA A 137 7.74 -4.03 -13.68
CA ALA A 137 6.62 -3.12 -13.50
C ALA A 137 5.30 -3.87 -13.70
N ILE A 138 4.42 -3.83 -12.70
CA ILE A 138 2.97 -3.91 -12.95
C ILE A 138 2.41 -2.53 -12.67
N VAL A 139 2.05 -1.82 -13.75
CA VAL A 139 1.16 -0.68 -13.69
C VAL A 139 -0.25 -1.21 -13.88
N VAL A 140 -1.11 -1.06 -12.87
CA VAL A 140 -2.55 -0.99 -13.12
C VAL A 140 -3.11 0.24 -12.43
N THR A 141 -3.17 1.31 -13.19
CA THR A 141 -4.18 2.36 -13.03
C THR A 141 -4.89 2.36 -14.39
N PRO A 142 -6.17 1.97 -14.52
CA PRO A 142 -7.28 2.36 -13.64
C PRO A 142 -8.32 1.25 -13.36
N VAL A 143 -9.09 1.35 -12.28
CA VAL A 143 -10.48 0.91 -12.33
C VAL A 143 -11.29 2.07 -11.79
N GLY A 144 -11.96 2.78 -12.70
CA GLY A 144 -13.02 3.69 -12.31
C GLY A 144 -13.91 2.93 -11.34
N THR A 145 -14.13 3.50 -10.16
CA THR A 145 -15.16 3.00 -9.27
C THR A 145 -16.38 2.77 -10.14
N GLY A 146 -16.88 1.54 -10.21
CA GLY A 146 -18.20 1.30 -10.78
C GLY A 146 -19.15 2.36 -10.21
N LEU A 147 -20.16 2.72 -11.00
CA LEU A 147 -21.07 3.83 -10.68
C LEU A 147 -21.34 3.87 -9.17
N THR A 148 -21.04 5.01 -8.54
CA THR A 148 -21.42 5.25 -7.15
C THR A 148 -22.91 4.93 -6.98
N ALA A 149 -23.36 4.63 -5.75
CA ALA A 149 -24.77 4.30 -5.53
C ALA A 149 -25.71 5.34 -6.18
N SER A 150 -25.35 6.63 -6.12
CA SER A 150 -26.06 7.72 -6.80
C SER A 150 -25.98 7.66 -8.33
N GLU A 151 -24.82 7.40 -8.92
CA GLU A 151 -24.67 7.26 -10.38
C GLU A 151 -25.35 6.01 -10.93
N SER A 152 -25.37 4.90 -10.16
CA SER A 152 -26.08 3.68 -10.54
C SER A 152 -27.60 3.90 -10.49
N LEU A 153 -28.08 4.73 -9.56
CA LEU A 153 -29.48 5.08 -9.44
C LEU A 153 -29.93 6.01 -10.58
N ILE A 154 -29.08 6.97 -10.95
CA ILE A 154 -29.27 7.83 -12.15
C ILE A 154 -29.32 6.98 -13.43
N LEU A 155 -28.41 6.02 -13.59
CA LEU A 155 -28.41 5.16 -14.77
C LEU A 155 -29.67 4.27 -14.83
N LYS A 156 -30.12 3.75 -13.68
CA LYS A 156 -31.37 2.98 -13.60
C LYS A 156 -32.60 3.84 -13.92
N GLU A 157 -32.63 5.09 -13.45
CA GLU A 157 -33.67 6.06 -13.81
C GLU A 157 -33.72 6.31 -15.32
N ILE A 158 -32.57 6.63 -15.94
CA ILE A 158 -32.48 6.84 -17.40
C ILE A 158 -32.91 5.59 -18.15
N HIS A 159 -32.45 4.41 -17.72
CA HIS A 159 -32.79 3.16 -18.39
C HIS A 159 -34.29 2.86 -18.29
N ALA A 160 -34.90 2.95 -17.11
CA ALA A 160 -36.32 2.69 -16.90
C ALA A 160 -37.19 3.67 -17.71
N LEU A 161 -36.80 4.95 -17.79
CA LEU A 161 -37.49 5.95 -18.59
C LEU A 161 -37.40 5.67 -20.10
N VAL A 162 -36.23 5.26 -20.59
CA VAL A 162 -36.00 4.98 -22.03
C VAL A 162 -36.59 3.64 -22.46
N ALA A 163 -36.52 2.62 -21.60
CA ALA A 163 -37.05 1.29 -21.86
C ALA A 163 -38.59 1.22 -21.70
N GLY A 164 -39.20 2.22 -21.06
CA GLY A 164 -40.64 2.24 -20.76
C GLY A 164 -41.02 1.46 -19.51
N ASP A 165 -40.05 1.07 -18.69
CA ASP A 165 -40.22 0.31 -17.44
C ASP A 165 -40.39 1.20 -16.20
N ALA A 166 -40.44 2.52 -16.39
CA ALA A 166 -40.68 3.48 -15.34
C ALA A 166 -42.17 3.77 -15.17
N GLU A 167 -42.64 3.80 -13.92
CA GLU A 167 -43.92 4.42 -13.57
C GLU A 167 -43.69 5.78 -12.92
N VAL A 168 -44.45 6.79 -13.34
CA VAL A 168 -44.43 8.13 -12.78
C VAL A 168 -45.69 8.33 -11.94
N SER A 169 -45.51 8.55 -10.64
CA SER A 169 -46.57 8.98 -9.74
C SER A 169 -46.51 10.47 -9.50
N LEU A 170 -47.66 11.12 -9.56
CA LEU A 170 -47.83 12.55 -9.31
C LEU A 170 -48.63 12.73 -8.02
N ASP A 171 -48.15 13.61 -7.15
CA ASP A 171 -48.86 14.12 -5.97
C ASP A 171 -48.76 15.66 -5.96
N ASP A 172 -49.54 16.33 -5.11
CA ASP A 172 -49.75 17.79 -5.15
C ASP A 172 -48.46 18.62 -5.22
N LEU A 173 -47.37 18.15 -4.58
CA LEU A 173 -46.06 18.82 -4.57
C LEU A 173 -44.89 17.91 -4.96
N THR A 174 -45.14 16.68 -5.41
CA THR A 174 -44.05 15.75 -5.74
C THR A 174 -44.29 14.92 -7.00
N VAL A 175 -43.21 14.65 -7.72
CA VAL A 175 -43.15 13.63 -8.77
C VAL A 175 -42.23 12.53 -8.29
N THR A 176 -42.73 11.30 -8.24
CA THR A 176 -41.93 10.13 -7.86
C THR A 176 -41.83 9.17 -9.04
N ILE A 177 -40.59 8.78 -9.38
CA ILE A 177 -40.30 7.82 -10.45
C ILE A 177 -39.97 6.47 -9.81
N TYR A 178 -40.63 5.42 -10.27
CA TYR A 178 -40.46 4.06 -9.76
C TYR A 178 -39.87 3.12 -10.81
N ASP A 179 -39.03 2.19 -10.35
CA ASP A 179 -38.66 0.98 -11.08
C ASP A 179 -39.78 -0.05 -10.94
N THR A 180 -40.40 -0.43 -12.07
CA THR A 180 -41.47 -1.43 -12.09
C THR A 180 -40.96 -2.84 -12.38
N THR A 181 -39.67 -3.01 -12.68
CA THR A 181 -39.04 -4.31 -12.95
C THR A 181 -38.83 -5.14 -11.69
N VAL A 182 -39.00 -4.53 -10.51
CA VAL A 182 -38.82 -5.13 -9.19
C VAL A 182 -40.10 -5.05 -8.35
N SER A 183 -40.32 -6.07 -7.51
CA SER A 183 -41.49 -6.15 -6.62
C SER A 183 -41.04 -6.39 -5.17
N PRO A 184 -41.38 -5.50 -4.21
CA PRO A 184 -42.14 -4.26 -4.41
C PRO A 184 -41.34 -3.23 -5.23
N ARG A 185 -42.06 -2.28 -5.85
CA ARG A 185 -41.46 -1.21 -6.66
C ARG A 185 -40.45 -0.41 -5.86
N VAL A 186 -39.37 0.03 -6.51
CA VAL A 186 -38.31 0.81 -5.87
C VAL A 186 -38.37 2.25 -6.37
N ILE A 187 -38.20 3.22 -5.47
CA ILE A 187 -38.12 4.64 -5.81
C ILE A 187 -36.76 4.92 -6.47
N LEU A 188 -36.78 5.48 -7.68
CA LEU A 188 -35.60 5.88 -8.44
C LEU A 188 -35.30 7.39 -8.30
N ALA A 189 -36.33 8.23 -8.11
CA ALA A 189 -36.15 9.65 -7.85
C ALA A 189 -37.42 10.29 -7.29
N VAL A 190 -37.25 11.30 -6.43
CA VAL A 190 -38.32 12.20 -5.99
C VAL A 190 -37.98 13.64 -6.35
N TYR A 191 -38.91 14.32 -7.01
CA TYR A 191 -38.79 15.73 -7.40
C TYR A 191 -39.83 16.55 -6.64
N SER A 192 -39.38 17.60 -5.94
CA SER A 192 -40.28 18.59 -5.34
C SER A 192 -40.70 19.63 -6.38
N ILE A 193 -42.00 19.87 -6.47
CA ILE A 193 -42.60 20.90 -7.32
C ILE A 193 -42.96 22.10 -6.44
N SER A 194 -42.62 23.31 -6.89
CA SER A 194 -43.07 24.55 -6.23
C SER A 194 -44.45 24.99 -6.71
N ALA A 195 -45.09 25.88 -5.96
CA ALA A 195 -46.42 26.42 -6.28
C ALA A 195 -46.54 27.09 -7.66
N ASP A 196 -45.42 27.47 -8.28
CA ASP A 196 -45.32 27.95 -9.67
C ASP A 196 -45.13 26.83 -10.72
N SER A 197 -45.37 25.57 -10.32
CA SER A 197 -45.26 24.35 -11.15
C SER A 197 -43.86 24.07 -11.70
N ARG A 198 -42.80 24.53 -11.00
CA ARG A 198 -41.40 24.27 -11.37
C ARG A 198 -40.74 23.24 -10.46
N ILE A 199 -39.87 22.41 -11.01
CA ILE A 199 -39.03 21.49 -10.23
C ILE A 199 -37.97 22.31 -9.48
N ARG A 200 -37.85 22.11 -8.16
CA ARG A 200 -36.87 22.85 -7.33
C ARG A 200 -35.78 22.00 -6.72
N THR A 201 -36.07 20.74 -6.39
CA THR A 201 -35.13 19.89 -5.67
C THR A 201 -35.35 18.45 -6.08
N ARG A 202 -34.25 17.72 -6.23
CA ARG A 202 -34.22 16.28 -6.45
C ARG A 202 -33.62 15.63 -5.22
N THR A 203 -34.26 14.58 -4.73
CA THR A 203 -33.75 13.73 -3.65
C THR A 203 -33.66 12.30 -4.17
N THR A 204 -32.53 11.65 -3.92
CA THR A 204 -32.27 10.22 -4.17
C THR A 204 -32.43 9.43 -2.89
#